data_AF-A0A7C0WII1-F1
#
_entry.id   AF-A0A7C0WII1-F1
#
_cell.length_a   1.000
_cell.length_b   1.000
_cell.length_c   1.000
_cell.angle_alpha   90.00
_cell.angle_beta   90.00
_cell.angle_gamma   90.00
#
_symmetry.space_group_name_H-M   'P 1'
#
loop_
_entity.id
_entity.type
_entity.pdbx_description
1 polymer ?
#
loop_
_entity_poly.entity_id
_entity_poly.type
_entity_poly.pdbx_seq_one_letter_code
_entity_poly.pdbx_strand_id
1 'polypeptide(L)'
;MGIFSLLFSRRGKIPTAVFLGGNNKHDVPVVGESHYQSELEWIAGGRTGDCVYHNCFAILIPDDANLYDDNAIRIEIDGKMVGYLPATGAPKFRAALKDLNLAGQATFCRAKIVGGWDRGGDDYGHFGVLLNLAWPLKRRKTPTR
;
A
#
# COMPACT_ATOMS: atom_id res chain seq x y z
N MET A 1 5.59 -38.16 11.57
CA MET A 1 4.26 -37.97 10.99
C MET A 1 3.98 -36.48 10.95
N GLY A 2 3.70 -35.91 9.77
CA GLY A 2 3.39 -34.48 9.64
C GLY A 2 4.34 -33.67 8.75
N ILE A 3 4.63 -34.17 7.56
CA ILE A 3 5.07 -33.38 6.41
C ILE A 3 3.94 -32.46 5.97
N PHE A 4 4.13 -31.15 5.98
CA PHE A 4 3.41 -30.23 5.09
C PHE A 4 4.36 -29.13 4.62
N SER A 5 5.12 -29.52 3.61
CA SER A 5 5.77 -28.67 2.63
C SER A 5 4.71 -27.83 1.90
N LEU A 6 4.69 -26.51 2.11
CA LEU A 6 4.16 -25.59 1.12
C LEU A 6 5.29 -25.24 0.15
N LEU A 7 5.45 -26.11 -0.83
CA LEU A 7 6.15 -25.82 -2.08
C LEU A 7 5.35 -24.76 -2.85
N PHE A 8 5.74 -23.49 -2.73
CA PHE A 8 5.62 -22.56 -3.85
C PHE A 8 7.02 -22.24 -4.36
N SER A 9 7.59 -23.23 -5.06
CA SER A 9 8.67 -22.99 -6.00
C SER A 9 8.10 -22.31 -7.23
N ARG A 10 8.19 -20.98 -7.28
CA ARG A 10 8.43 -20.27 -8.54
C ARG A 10 9.64 -19.39 -8.33
N ARG A 11 10.80 -19.82 -8.85
CA ARG A 11 11.85 -18.91 -9.32
C ARG A 11 11.28 -18.09 -10.49
N GLY A 12 10.28 -17.25 -10.23
CA GLY A 12 9.93 -16.14 -11.09
C GLY A 12 11.03 -15.10 -10.93
N LYS A 13 11.38 -14.39 -12.01
CA LYS A 13 12.20 -13.17 -11.92
C LYS A 13 11.79 -12.40 -10.66
N ILE A 14 12.74 -12.04 -9.80
CA ILE A 14 12.50 -11.04 -8.75
C ILE A 14 11.83 -9.89 -9.52
N PRO A 15 10.53 -9.60 -9.29
CA PRO A 15 9.84 -8.60 -10.10
C PRO A 15 10.69 -7.34 -9.95
N THR A 16 11.26 -6.88 -11.07
CA THR A 16 12.07 -5.66 -11.07
C THR A 16 11.18 -4.63 -10.45
N ALA A 17 11.57 -4.20 -9.27
CA ALA A 17 10.73 -3.38 -8.47
C ALA A 17 10.50 -2.07 -9.28
N VAL A 18 9.29 -1.87 -9.82
CA VAL A 18 8.96 -0.64 -10.57
C VAL A 18 8.40 0.40 -9.61
N PHE A 19 9.18 1.47 -9.42
CA PHE A 19 8.78 2.62 -8.65
C PHE A 19 7.83 3.51 -9.47
N LEU A 20 6.62 3.69 -8.96
CA LEU A 20 5.63 4.65 -9.43
C LEU A 20 5.68 5.86 -8.50
N GLY A 21 5.70 7.06 -9.08
CA GLY A 21 5.81 8.28 -8.28
C GLY A 21 4.84 9.35 -8.72
N GLY A 22 4.20 9.96 -7.72
CA GLY A 22 3.36 11.14 -7.87
C GLY A 22 4.12 12.47 -7.84
N ASN A 23 3.39 13.52 -7.51
CA ASN A 23 3.84 14.92 -7.43
C ASN A 23 4.25 15.32 -5.99
N ASN A 24 4.54 14.35 -5.12
CA ASN A 24 4.85 14.49 -3.69
C ASN A 24 3.69 15.01 -2.81
N LYS A 25 2.45 15.03 -3.33
CA LYS A 25 1.29 15.52 -2.54
C LYS A 25 0.78 14.54 -1.49
N HIS A 26 0.95 13.22 -1.70
CA HIS A 26 0.38 12.20 -0.81
C HIS A 26 -1.13 12.42 -0.62
N ASP A 27 -1.88 12.46 -1.71
CA ASP A 27 -3.29 12.86 -1.77
C ASP A 27 -4.24 11.72 -2.13
N VAL A 28 -3.72 10.51 -2.37
CA VAL A 28 -4.55 9.32 -2.64
C VAL A 28 -4.66 8.50 -1.35
N PRO A 29 -5.85 8.47 -0.70
CA PRO A 29 -6.03 7.69 0.52
C PRO A 29 -6.02 6.19 0.20
N VAL A 30 -5.60 5.39 1.17
CA VAL A 30 -5.95 3.98 1.25
C VAL A 30 -7.37 3.88 1.83
N VAL A 31 -8.04 2.75 1.60
CA VAL A 31 -9.32 2.43 2.24
C VAL A 31 -9.25 1.07 2.92
N GLY A 32 -10.11 0.89 3.93
CA GLY A 32 -10.17 -0.34 4.72
C GLY A 32 -9.10 -0.40 5.81
N GLU A 33 -8.38 0.68 6.09
CA GLU A 33 -7.33 0.74 7.13
C GLU A 33 -7.88 0.46 8.54
N SER A 34 -9.19 0.65 8.76
CA SER A 34 -9.85 0.31 10.02
C SER A 34 -9.67 -1.17 10.41
N HIS A 35 -9.51 -2.06 9.43
CA HIS A 35 -9.25 -3.48 9.66
C HIS A 35 -7.78 -3.80 9.99
N TYR A 36 -6.87 -2.82 9.88
CA TYR A 36 -5.42 -3.00 9.98
C TYR A 36 -4.75 -1.99 10.93
N GLN A 37 -5.49 -1.49 11.93
CA GLN A 37 -4.99 -0.49 12.87
C GLN A 37 -3.79 -1.00 13.68
N SER A 38 -3.80 -2.27 14.08
CA SER A 38 -2.70 -2.89 14.83
C SER A 38 -1.41 -2.98 14.01
N GLU A 39 -1.51 -3.32 12.72
CA GLU A 39 -0.39 -3.35 11.78
C GLU A 39 0.16 -1.94 11.56
N LEU A 40 -0.72 -0.97 11.32
CA LEU A 40 -0.33 0.42 11.11
C LEU A 40 0.36 1.02 12.33
N GLU A 41 -0.13 0.72 13.52
CA GLU A 41 0.50 1.12 14.78
C GLU A 41 1.90 0.53 14.92
N TRP A 42 2.06 -0.76 14.62
CA TRP A 42 3.35 -1.43 14.68
C TRP A 42 4.37 -0.80 13.71
N ILE A 43 3.95 -0.50 12.47
CA ILE A 43 4.80 0.13 11.45
C ILE A 43 5.14 1.57 11.86
N ALA A 44 4.16 2.31 12.39
CA ALA A 44 4.33 3.69 12.83
C ALA A 44 5.26 3.84 14.05
N GLY A 45 5.46 2.77 14.83
CA GLY A 45 6.20 2.80 16.08
C GLY A 45 5.33 3.18 17.30
N GLY A 46 4.02 2.96 17.22
CA GLY A 46 3.06 3.28 18.28
C GLY A 46 2.26 4.57 18.04
N ARG A 47 1.31 4.82 18.93
CA ARG A 47 0.53 6.06 18.99
C ARG A 47 1.34 7.19 19.63
N THR A 48 1.01 8.43 19.28
CA THR A 48 1.63 9.63 19.88
C THR A 48 0.56 10.56 20.47
N GLY A 49 0.95 11.50 21.34
CA GLY A 49 0.00 12.52 21.84
C GLY A 49 -0.54 13.44 20.74
N ASP A 50 0.17 13.52 19.62
CA ASP A 50 -0.23 14.21 18.39
C ASP A 50 -0.37 13.22 17.23
N CYS A 51 -0.59 13.72 16.02
CA CYS A 51 -0.59 12.88 14.82
C CYS A 51 0.81 12.34 14.50
N VAL A 52 0.89 11.04 14.24
CA VAL A 52 2.02 10.39 13.60
C VAL A 52 2.16 10.91 12.16
N TYR A 53 3.41 11.09 11.73
CA TYR A 53 3.77 11.32 10.33
C TYR A 53 4.95 10.43 9.95
N HIS A 54 4.65 9.21 9.55
CA HIS A 54 5.66 8.21 9.21
C HIS A 54 5.78 8.06 7.69
N ASN A 55 6.92 8.48 7.12
CA ASN A 55 7.19 8.33 5.69
C ASN A 55 7.70 6.92 5.40
N CYS A 56 7.10 6.24 4.43
CA CYS A 56 7.42 4.85 4.10
C CYS A 56 7.26 4.58 2.59
N PHE A 57 7.46 3.32 2.19
CA PHE A 57 7.11 2.82 0.86
C PHE A 57 5.93 1.86 0.97
N ALA A 58 4.99 1.98 0.04
CA ALA A 58 3.87 1.06 -0.09
C ALA A 58 4.03 0.24 -1.37
N ILE A 59 3.73 -1.05 -1.29
CA ILE A 59 3.61 -1.97 -2.43
C ILE A 59 2.14 -2.03 -2.82
N LEU A 60 1.87 -1.86 -4.11
CA LEU A 60 0.56 -1.94 -4.73
C LEU A 60 0.50 -3.20 -5.58
N ILE A 61 -0.42 -4.10 -5.24
CA ILE A 61 -0.50 -5.45 -5.78
C ILE A 61 -1.89 -5.65 -6.39
N PRO A 62 -2.02 -5.89 -7.71
CA PRO A 62 -3.27 -6.34 -8.29
C PRO A 62 -3.76 -7.62 -7.61
N ASP A 63 -4.96 -7.59 -7.03
CA ASP A 63 -5.56 -8.71 -6.32
C ASP A 63 -6.66 -9.35 -7.18
N ASP A 64 -6.25 -10.20 -8.11
CA ASP A 64 -7.15 -10.89 -9.05
C ASP A 64 -8.01 -11.99 -8.40
N ALA A 65 -7.75 -12.31 -7.14
CA ALA A 65 -8.52 -13.29 -6.36
C ALA A 65 -9.54 -12.63 -5.42
N ASN A 66 -9.67 -11.30 -5.47
CA ASN A 66 -10.61 -10.58 -4.63
C ASN A 66 -12.05 -10.93 -4.99
N LEU A 67 -12.86 -11.34 -4.01
CA LEU A 67 -14.24 -11.80 -4.24
C LEU A 67 -15.25 -10.66 -4.41
N TYR A 68 -14.85 -9.41 -4.14
CA TYR A 68 -15.75 -8.26 -4.09
C TYR A 68 -15.49 -7.25 -5.22
N ASP A 69 -14.24 -7.09 -5.63
CA ASP A 69 -13.84 -6.16 -6.69
C ASP A 69 -12.72 -6.75 -7.56
N ASP A 70 -13.04 -7.13 -8.80
CA ASP A 70 -12.08 -7.64 -9.80
C ASP A 70 -10.97 -6.63 -10.16
N ASN A 71 -11.14 -5.36 -9.79
CA ASN A 71 -10.12 -4.32 -9.96
C ASN A 71 -9.25 -4.11 -8.73
N ALA A 72 -9.50 -4.79 -7.61
CA ALA A 72 -8.86 -4.54 -6.33
C ALA A 72 -7.32 -4.45 -6.45
N ILE A 73 -6.77 -3.45 -5.76
CA ILE A 73 -5.34 -3.23 -5.60
C ILE A 73 -5.03 -3.25 -4.12
N ARG A 74 -4.44 -4.35 -3.64
CA ARG A 74 -4.00 -4.52 -2.26
C ARG A 74 -2.81 -3.61 -1.98
N ILE A 75 -2.80 -3.00 -0.80
CA ILE A 75 -1.71 -2.16 -0.33
C ILE A 75 -0.98 -2.88 0.81
N GLU A 76 0.34 -3.00 0.66
CA GLU A 76 1.23 -3.54 1.70
C GLU A 76 2.30 -2.53 2.08
N ILE A 77 2.64 -2.46 3.37
CA ILE A 77 3.76 -1.68 3.92
C ILE A 77 4.52 -2.60 4.88
N ASP A 78 5.85 -2.65 4.78
CA ASP A 78 6.71 -3.54 5.59
C ASP A 78 6.23 -5.00 5.65
N GLY A 79 5.73 -5.51 4.51
CA GLY A 79 5.23 -6.88 4.38
C GLY A 79 3.89 -7.16 5.06
N LYS A 80 3.19 -6.12 5.55
CA LYS A 80 1.87 -6.21 6.14
C LYS A 80 0.84 -5.59 5.22
N MET A 81 -0.30 -6.26 5.07
CA MET A 81 -1.46 -5.67 4.41
C MET A 81 -2.02 -4.55 5.28
N VAL A 82 -2.28 -3.40 4.67
CA VAL A 82 -2.79 -2.20 5.37
C VAL A 82 -4.08 -1.65 4.79
N GLY A 83 -4.58 -2.24 3.70
CA GLY A 83 -5.83 -1.88 3.06
C GLY A 83 -5.79 -2.06 1.54
N TYR A 84 -6.63 -1.29 0.85
CA TYR A 84 -6.77 -1.31 -0.60
C TYR A 84 -6.75 0.11 -1.18
N LEU A 85 -6.42 0.22 -2.47
CA LEU A 85 -6.70 1.44 -3.22
C LEU A 85 -8.24 1.65 -3.30
N PRO A 86 -8.75 2.89 -3.24
CA PRO A 86 -10.17 3.16 -3.40
C PRO A 86 -10.70 2.58 -4.71
N ALA A 87 -11.88 1.96 -4.67
CA ALA A 87 -12.51 1.34 -5.84
C ALA A 87 -12.68 2.33 -7.02
N THR A 88 -12.86 3.61 -6.73
CA THR A 88 -12.91 4.68 -7.75
C THR A 88 -11.58 4.91 -8.48
N GLY A 89 -10.44 4.57 -7.86
CA GLY A 89 -9.10 4.69 -8.43
C GLY A 89 -8.53 3.37 -8.99
N ALA A 90 -9.04 2.23 -8.55
CA ALA A 90 -8.50 0.90 -8.87
C ALA A 90 -8.54 0.55 -10.38
N PRO A 91 -9.67 0.73 -11.11
CA PRO A 91 -9.70 0.50 -12.56
C PRO A 91 -8.70 1.39 -13.33
N LYS A 92 -8.57 2.66 -12.92
CA LYS A 92 -7.63 3.61 -13.52
C LYS A 92 -6.18 3.17 -13.30
N PHE A 93 -5.88 2.63 -12.13
CA PHE A 93 -4.56 2.07 -11.82
C PHE A 93 -4.24 0.87 -12.72
N ARG A 94 -5.17 -0.09 -12.84
CA ARG A 94 -5.00 -1.26 -13.71
C ARG A 94 -4.79 -0.89 -15.18
N ALA A 95 -5.60 0.04 -15.70
CA ALA A 95 -5.45 0.54 -17.06
C ALA A 95 -4.05 1.16 -17.29
N ALA A 96 -3.61 1.99 -16.35
CA ALA A 96 -2.28 2.62 -16.45
C ALA A 96 -1.14 1.60 -16.30
N LEU A 97 -1.29 0.54 -15.50
CA LEU A 97 -0.32 -0.56 -15.49
C LEU A 97 -0.25 -1.26 -16.85
N LYS A 98 -1.39 -1.50 -17.50
CA LYS A 98 -1.43 -2.08 -18.85
C LYS A 98 -0.69 -1.21 -19.86
N ASP A 99 -0.97 0.10 -19.88
CA ASP A 99 -0.29 1.07 -20.78
C ASP A 99 1.22 1.12 -20.55
N LEU A 100 1.65 0.88 -19.30
CA LEU A 100 3.05 0.81 -18.93
C LEU A 100 3.68 -0.57 -19.15
N ASN A 101 2.98 -1.57 -19.73
CA ASN A 101 3.44 -2.97 -19.82
C ASN A 101 3.80 -3.59 -18.45
N LEU A 102 2.99 -3.28 -17.43
CA LEU A 102 3.11 -3.73 -16.03
C LEU A 102 1.84 -4.46 -15.54
N ALA A 103 0.97 -4.89 -16.44
CA ALA A 103 -0.25 -5.60 -16.07
C ALA A 103 0.05 -6.81 -15.17
N GLY A 104 -0.68 -6.93 -14.06
CA GLY A 104 -0.52 -7.99 -13.06
C GLY A 104 0.76 -7.91 -12.20
N GLN A 105 1.62 -6.89 -12.39
CA GLN A 105 2.86 -6.77 -11.63
C GLN A 105 2.65 -5.93 -10.37
N ALA A 106 3.31 -6.34 -9.28
CA ALA A 106 3.47 -5.50 -8.10
C ALA A 106 4.33 -4.28 -8.42
N THR A 107 3.95 -3.13 -7.88
CA THR A 107 4.68 -1.86 -8.01
C THR A 107 4.76 -1.20 -6.64
N PHE A 108 5.56 -0.13 -6.48
CA PHE A 108 5.61 0.60 -5.20
C PHE A 108 5.67 2.09 -5.42
N CYS A 109 5.16 2.83 -4.44
CA CYS A 109 5.23 4.27 -4.38
C CYS A 109 5.64 4.73 -2.97
N ARG A 110 5.93 6.02 -2.82
CA ARG A 110 6.05 6.62 -1.49
C ARG A 110 4.67 6.67 -0.86
N ALA A 111 4.62 6.46 0.45
CA ALA A 111 3.43 6.61 1.24
C ALA A 111 3.75 7.33 2.55
N LYS A 112 2.69 7.78 3.22
CA LYS A 112 2.76 8.37 4.54
C LYS A 112 1.67 7.78 5.42
N ILE A 113 2.04 7.23 6.57
CA ILE A 113 1.10 6.91 7.63
C ILE A 113 0.84 8.19 8.43
N VAL A 114 -0.44 8.49 8.66
CA VAL A 114 -0.92 9.68 9.36
C VAL A 114 -1.90 9.32 10.47
N GLY A 115 -2.20 10.25 11.37
CA GLY A 115 -3.18 10.04 12.45
C GLY A 115 -2.57 9.30 13.63
N GLY A 116 -3.29 8.36 14.23
CA GLY A 116 -2.74 7.56 15.33
C GLY A 116 -2.45 8.35 16.60
N TRP A 117 -3.20 9.43 16.85
CA TRP A 117 -3.06 10.18 18.10
C TRP A 117 -3.80 9.49 19.24
N ASP A 118 -3.31 9.67 20.46
CA ASP A 118 -3.92 9.25 21.71
C ASP A 118 -3.58 10.26 22.81
N ARG A 119 -4.61 10.97 23.29
CA ARG A 119 -4.52 11.95 24.38
C ARG A 119 -5.26 11.47 25.64
N GLY A 120 -5.67 10.20 25.65
CA GLY A 120 -6.47 9.59 26.72
C GLY A 120 -7.97 9.83 26.60
N GLY A 121 -8.74 8.95 27.27
CA GLY A 121 -10.20 8.98 27.22
C GLY A 121 -10.72 8.69 25.80
N ASP A 122 -11.66 9.53 25.34
CA ASP A 122 -12.24 9.44 24.00
C ASP A 122 -11.50 10.32 22.96
N ASP A 123 -10.39 10.97 23.33
CA ASP A 123 -9.56 11.77 22.41
C ASP A 123 -8.44 10.92 21.79
N TYR A 124 -8.84 10.05 20.87
CA TYR A 124 -7.93 9.25 20.05
C TYR A 124 -8.39 9.22 18.59
N GLY A 125 -7.47 8.98 17.67
CA GLY A 125 -7.77 8.93 16.24
C GLY A 125 -7.07 7.83 15.49
N HIS A 126 -7.76 7.24 14.52
CA HIS A 126 -7.23 6.12 13.74
C HIS A 126 -6.00 6.50 12.92
N PHE A 127 -5.17 5.50 12.66
CA PHE A 127 -4.14 5.58 11.63
C PHE A 127 -4.81 5.54 10.25
N GLY A 128 -4.30 6.34 9.33
CA GLY A 128 -4.64 6.29 7.90
C GLY A 128 -3.39 6.27 7.04
N VAL A 129 -3.54 5.96 5.75
CA VAL A 129 -2.40 5.92 4.81
C VAL A 129 -2.68 6.79 3.58
N LEU A 130 -1.69 7.60 3.22
CA LEU A 130 -1.71 8.45 2.04
C LEU A 130 -0.62 8.04 1.04
N LEU A 131 -1.02 7.64 -0.16
CA LEU A 131 -0.15 7.24 -1.26
C LEU A 131 0.26 8.44 -2.09
N ASN A 132 1.52 8.49 -2.51
CA ASN A 132 2.04 9.46 -3.46
C ASN A 132 1.92 8.93 -4.89
N LEU A 133 0.70 8.91 -5.40
CA LEU A 133 0.38 8.61 -6.79
C LEU A 133 -0.03 9.89 -7.52
N ALA A 134 0.27 9.99 -8.82
CA ALA A 134 -0.28 11.05 -9.66
C ALA A 134 -0.67 10.48 -11.01
N TRP A 135 -1.68 11.12 -11.62
CA TRP A 135 -2.19 10.73 -12.92
C TRP A 135 -1.75 11.73 -14.00
N PRO A 136 -1.26 11.28 -15.17
CA PRO A 136 -1.03 9.88 -15.54
C PRO A 136 0.12 9.24 -14.74
N LEU A 137 0.04 7.92 -14.47
CA LEU A 137 1.13 7.20 -13.79
C LEU A 137 2.37 7.21 -14.66
N LYS A 138 3.52 7.38 -14.00
CA LYS A 138 4.82 7.37 -14.66
C LYS A 138 5.77 6.50 -13.87
N ARG A 139 6.58 5.71 -14.60
CA ARG A 139 7.77 5.08 -14.03
C ARG A 139 8.73 6.16 -13.55
N ARG A 140 9.32 5.98 -12.38
CA ARG A 140 10.35 6.86 -11.83
C ARG A 140 11.59 6.03 -11.50
N LYS A 141 12.74 6.70 -11.45
CA LYS A 141 13.95 6.07 -10.88
C LYS A 141 13.66 5.74 -9.41
N THR A 142 14.01 4.54 -8.98
CA THR A 142 13.96 4.17 -7.57
C THR A 142 14.73 5.22 -6.77
N PRO A 143 14.16 5.77 -5.69
CA PRO A 143 14.88 6.72 -4.85
C PRO A 143 16.13 6.05 -4.31
N THR A 144 17.29 6.67 -4.50
CA THR A 144 18.49 6.33 -3.75
C THR A 144 18.27 6.76 -2.30
N ARG A 145 18.55 5.84 -1.37
CA ARG A 145 18.50 6.08 0.07
C ARG A 145 19.47 7.18 0.47
#